data_AF-A0A7H1J6L3-F1
#
_entry.id   AF-A0A7H1J6L3-F1
#
_cell.length_a   1.000
_cell.length_b   1.000
_cell.length_c   1.000
_cell.angle_alpha   90.00
_cell.angle_beta   90.00
_cell.angle_gamma   90.00
#
_symmetry.space_group_name_H-M   'P 1'
#
loop_
_entity.id
_entity.type
_entity.pdbx_description
1 polymer ?
#
loop_
_entity_poly.entity_id
_entity_poly.type
_entity_poly.pdbx_seq_one_letter_code
_entity_poly.pdbx_strand_id
1 'polypeptide(L)' 'MWTLLLWLNTKMVEGYAAFKKRAAEQRRRRQIRDFYLKAQYMPEYLKRDIGLPPYSEHET' A
#
# COMPACT_ATOMS: atom_id res chain seq x y z
N MET A 1 17.55 9.12 36.94
CA MET A 1 18.45 8.88 35.80
C MET A 1 17.98 7.71 34.91
N TRP A 2 17.62 6.54 35.46
CA TRP A 2 17.11 5.40 34.68
C TRP A 2 15.79 5.65 33.93
N THR A 3 14.90 6.44 34.52
CA THR A 3 13.59 6.78 33.95
C THR A 3 13.68 7.57 32.64
N LEU A 4 14.69 8.42 32.48
CA LEU A 4 14.95 9.17 31.25
C LEU A 4 15.37 8.24 30.10
N LEU A 5 16.21 7.25 30.40
CA LEU A 5 16.63 6.26 29.41
C LEU A 5 15.47 5.37 28.97
N LEU A 6 14.63 4.94 29.91
CA LEU A 6 13.39 4.20 29.62
C LEU A 6 12.43 5.03 28.76
N TRP A 7 12.23 6.31 29.10
CA TRP A 7 11.37 7.20 28.36
C TRP A 7 11.88 7.47 26.93
N LEU A 8 13.19 7.64 26.76
CA LEU A 8 13.78 7.82 25.44
C LEU A 8 13.62 6.55 24.59
N ASN A 9 13.81 5.38 25.18
CA ASN A 9 13.66 4.10 24.49
C ASN A 9 12.21 3.91 24.01
N THR A 10 11.22 4.16 24.86
CA THR A 10 9.81 4.04 24.47
C THR A 10 9.46 4.99 23.33
N LYS A 11 9.95 6.24 23.37
CA LYS A 11 9.72 7.21 22.28
C LYS A 11 10.36 6.80 20.96
N MET A 12 11.57 6.22 20.99
CA MET A 12 12.21 5.70 19.77
C MET A 12 11.45 4.51 19.18
N VAL A 13 10.99 3.58 20.02
CA VAL A 13 10.22 2.41 19.57
C VAL A 13 8.88 2.85 18.97
N GLU A 14 8.17 3.77 19.61
CA GLU A 14 6.92 4.35 19.11
C GLU A 14 7.12 5.03 17.75
N GLY A 15 8.17 5.86 17.62
CA GLY A 15 8.51 6.54 16.37
C GLY A 15 8.81 5.55 15.26
N TYR A 16 9.67 4.56 15.52
CA TYR A 16 10.02 3.53 14.55
C TYR A 16 8.79 2.74 14.07
N ALA A 17 7.91 2.35 14.99
CA ALA A 17 6.69 1.64 14.66
C ALA A 17 5.76 2.48 13.76
N ALA A 18 5.63 3.79 14.02
CA ALA A 18 4.84 4.70 13.19
C ALA A 18 5.44 4.86 11.79
N PHE A 19 6.76 5.04 11.67
CA PHE A 19 7.45 5.10 10.37
C PHE A 19 7.30 3.79 9.59
N LYS A 20 7.46 2.64 10.24
CA LYS A 20 7.28 1.32 9.62
C LYS A 20 5.85 1.12 9.11
N LYS A 21 4.84 1.53 9.88
CA LYS A 21 3.42 1.47 9.45
C LYS A 21 3.19 2.34 8.21
N ARG A 22 3.64 3.60 8.21
CA ARG A 22 3.52 4.50 7.06
C ARG A 22 4.22 3.96 5.82
N ALA A 23 5.42 3.41 5.98
CA ALA A 23 6.15 2.79 4.87
C ALA A 23 5.41 1.57 4.31
N ALA A 24 4.83 0.73 5.16
CA ALA A 24 4.03 -0.44 4.75
C ALA A 24 2.75 -0.02 4.00
N GLU A 25 2.03 0.99 4.49
CA GLU A 25 0.85 1.54 3.81
C GLU A 25 1.21 2.12 2.45
N GLN A 26 2.31 2.89 2.35
CA GLN A 26 2.75 3.45 1.09
C GLN A 26 3.18 2.37 0.09
N ARG A 27 3.83 1.29 0.57
CA ARG A 27 4.16 0.12 -0.27
C ARG A 27 2.89 -0.58 -0.78
N ARG A 28 1.87 -0.79 0.06
CA ARG A 28 0.58 -1.35 -0.36
C ARG A 28 -0.08 -0.50 -1.44
N ARG A 29 -0.13 0.82 -1.26
CA ARG A 29 -0.69 1.74 -2.27
C ARG A 29 0.06 1.67 -3.59
N ARG A 30 1.40 1.57 -3.57
CA ARG A 30 2.22 1.41 -4.77
C ARG A 30 1.95 0.07 -5.47
N GLN A 31 1.88 -1.04 -4.72
CA GLN A 31 1.57 -2.35 -5.28
C GLN A 31 0.21 -2.38 -5.99
N ILE A 32 -0.81 -1.77 -5.36
CA ILE A 32 -2.15 -1.65 -5.94
C ILE A 32 -2.08 -0.81 -7.23
N ARG A 33 -1.42 0.35 -7.20
CA ARG A 33 -1.25 1.20 -8.39
C ARG A 33 -0.53 0.47 -9.52
N ASP A 34 0.58 -0.20 -9.21
CA ASP A 34 1.38 -0.91 -10.20
C ASP A 34 0.62 -2.11 -10.78
N PHE A 35 -0.22 -2.77 -9.99
CA PHE A 35 -1.14 -3.80 -10.45
C PHE A 35 -2.17 -3.23 -11.44
N TYR A 36 -2.81 -2.11 -11.11
CA TYR A 36 -3.76 -1.45 -12.02
C TYR A 36 -3.09 -0.94 -13.32
N LEU A 37 -1.88 -0.37 -13.24
CA LEU A 37 -1.13 0.07 -14.43
C LEU A 37 -0.80 -1.12 -15.35
N LYS A 38 -0.39 -2.25 -14.79
CA LYS A 38 -0.14 -3.47 -15.58
C LYS A 38 -1.44 -4.04 -16.16
N ALA A 39 -2.52 -4.01 -15.39
CA ALA A 39 -3.81 -4.48 -15.84
C ALA A 39 -4.44 -3.58 -16.91
N GLN A 40 -4.06 -2.31 -17.03
CA GLN A 40 -4.61 -1.39 -18.03
C GLN A 40 -4.50 -1.96 -19.46
N TYR A 41 -3.33 -2.50 -19.81
CA TYR A 41 -3.03 -3.08 -21.12
C TYR A 41 -3.48 -4.54 -21.29
N MET A 42 -4.11 -5.11 -20.26
CA MET A 42 -4.54 -6.50 -20.26
C MET A 42 -5.87 -6.66 -21.04
N PRO A 43 -6.04 -7.73 -21.83
CA PRO A 43 -7.29 -7.96 -22.54
C PRO A 43 -8.44 -8.27 -21.56
N GLU A 44 -9.67 -7.94 -21.96
CA GLU A 44 -10.85 -7.96 -21.08
C GLU A 44 -11.22 -9.35 -20.54
N TYR A 45 -11.06 -10.39 -21.34
CA TYR A 45 -11.33 -11.77 -20.88
C TYR A 45 -10.46 -12.13 -19.67
N LEU A 46 -9.17 -11.75 -19.74
CA LEU A 46 -8.22 -12.04 -18.70
C LEU A 46 -8.49 -11.16 -17.45
N LYS A 47 -8.98 -9.92 -17.63
CA LYS A 47 -9.42 -9.04 -16.53
C LYS A 47 -10.61 -9.64 -15.75
N ARG A 48 -11.56 -10.27 -16.45
CA ARG A 48 -12.71 -10.95 -15.83
C ARG A 48 -12.26 -12.14 -14.99
N ASP A 49 -11.33 -12.95 -15.49
CA ASP A 49 -10.81 -14.12 -14.77
C ASP A 49 -10.11 -13.76 -13.46
N ILE A 50 -9.43 -12.61 -13.41
CA ILE A 50 -8.79 -12.12 -12.17
C ILE A 50 -9.70 -11.26 -11.29
N GLY A 51 -10.99 -11.16 -11.61
CA GLY A 51 -11.98 -10.44 -10.82
C GLY A 51 -11.79 -8.92 -10.79
N LEU A 52 -11.08 -8.36 -11.78
CA LEU A 52 -10.98 -6.90 -11.92
C LEU A 52 -12.29 -6.33 -12.47
N PRO A 53 -12.80 -5.22 -11.92
CA PRO A 53 -14.01 -4.59 -12.44
C PRO A 53 -13.78 -4.12 -13.89
N PRO A 54 -14.81 -4.22 -14.76
CA PRO A 54 -14.71 -3.73 -16.13
C PRO A 54 -14.71 -2.20 -16.13
N TYR A 55 -13.61 -1.58 -16.59
CA TYR A 55 -13.49 -0.13 -16.77
C TYR A 55 -13.73 0.30 -18.23
N SER A 56 -14.05 -0.64 -19.12
CA SER A 56 -14.18 -0.39 -20.56
C SER A 56 -15.53 0.16 -21.01
N GLU A 57 -16.45 0.41 -20.09
CA GLU A 57 -17.60 1.27 -20.34
C GLU A 57 -17.15 2.74 -20.20
N HIS A 58 -16.27 3.18 -21.11
CA HIS A 58 -16.20 4.60 -21.43
C HIS A 58 -17.22 4.84 -22.53
N GLU A 59 -18.24 5.61 -22.16
CA GLU A 59 -19.32 6.10 -23.01
C GLU A 59 -18.73 6.60 -24.34
N THR A 60 -19.20 5.97 -25.42
CA THR A 60 -19.08 6.43 -26.81
C THR A 60 -19.65 7.82 -27.00
#